data_AF-A0A7Y2B028-F1
#
_entry.id   AF-A0A7Y2B028-F1
#
_cell.length_a   1.000
_cell.length_b   1.000
_cell.length_c   1.000
_cell.angle_alpha   90.00
_cell.angle_beta   90.00
_cell.angle_gamma   90.00
#
_symmetry.space_group_name_H-M   'P 1'
#
loop_
_entity.id
_entity.type
_entity.pdbx_description
1 polymer ?
#
loop_
_entity_poly.entity_id
_entity_poly.type
_entity_poly.pdbx_seq_one_letter_code
_entity_poly.pdbx_strand_id
1 'polypeptide(L)'
;MTTNEITSSTRIARHGKARMAALLSILVAGFSMLAVNTALAVHPYQKWADEFGIDLEVSYDGTRVMKSQDVEIESREHRAPQKMYTEMAMGGMTTGILLREDLDKAYILMHSMGFYREQPLSEGIMAAANNMEFSEIEKVGREEIIGFPSTKFKTRFEDKEGKGAGHFWVTDSGVPIKMDMIYSSRGEKGQRILMEFTELNLREQDPEVFEIPEGLQPMNFGNLGALGQLANPEAQASQPSEPAAQTASADADLSARQQACLEEAMKAAEEKKEKEKKKRAFGKLLGAVASAASRFGSGDLARTSADVYSANATAQTVSQAAEDLGISEEEVERCREP
;
A
#
# COMPACT_ATOMS: atom_id res chain seq x y z
N MET A 1 -16.18 -45.61 -36.47
CA MET A 1 -16.87 -44.31 -36.61
C MET A 1 -17.75 -44.19 -35.36
N THR A 2 -17.57 -43.29 -34.40
CA THR A 2 -16.84 -42.02 -34.31
C THR A 2 -16.64 -41.69 -32.83
N THR A 3 -15.58 -40.94 -32.57
CA THR A 3 -14.99 -40.46 -31.31
C THR A 3 -15.72 -39.26 -30.67
N ASN A 4 -15.43 -39.07 -29.36
CA ASN A 4 -15.33 -37.82 -28.58
C ASN A 4 -16.59 -37.01 -28.20
N GLU A 5 -16.78 -36.75 -26.90
CA GLU A 5 -16.40 -35.47 -26.27
C GLU A 5 -16.54 -35.53 -24.73
N ILE A 6 -15.40 -35.52 -24.03
CA ILE A 6 -15.24 -35.10 -22.64
C ILE A 6 -14.27 -33.92 -22.69
N THR A 7 -14.69 -32.70 -22.40
CA THR A 7 -13.92 -31.64 -21.71
C THR A 7 -14.65 -30.30 -21.75
N SER A 8 -15.25 -29.87 -20.62
CA SER A 8 -15.42 -28.45 -20.33
C SER A 8 -15.64 -28.23 -18.83
N SER A 9 -14.55 -28.24 -18.06
CA SER A 9 -14.58 -27.81 -16.64
C SER A 9 -13.20 -27.37 -16.17
N THR A 10 -12.58 -26.38 -16.82
CA THR A 10 -11.35 -25.74 -16.28
C THR A 10 -11.09 -24.33 -16.84
N ARG A 11 -12.06 -23.41 -16.77
CA ARG A 11 -11.82 -21.99 -17.13
C ARG A 11 -12.24 -20.93 -16.09
N ILE A 12 -12.84 -21.30 -14.97
CA ILE A 12 -13.42 -20.33 -14.03
C ILE A 12 -12.42 -19.88 -12.93
N ALA A 13 -11.34 -20.61 -12.67
CA ALA A 13 -10.50 -20.37 -11.48
C ALA A 13 -9.39 -19.30 -11.62
N ARG A 14 -9.15 -18.71 -12.81
CA ARG A 14 -7.99 -17.81 -13.03
C ARG A 14 -8.28 -16.31 -12.88
N HIS A 15 -9.53 -15.87 -12.87
CA HIS A 15 -9.87 -14.42 -12.77
C HIS A 15 -10.02 -13.91 -11.32
N GLY A 16 -10.10 -14.79 -10.32
CA GLY A 16 -10.28 -14.39 -8.92
C GLY A 16 -9.03 -13.82 -8.24
N LYS A 17 -7.83 -14.26 -8.63
CA LYS A 17 -6.59 -13.91 -7.91
C LYS A 17 -6.07 -12.50 -8.20
N ALA A 18 -6.31 -11.96 -9.39
CA ALA A 18 -5.89 -10.61 -9.76
C ALA A 18 -6.77 -9.51 -9.11
N ARG A 19 -8.06 -9.80 -8.89
CA ARG A 19 -9.02 -8.89 -8.25
C ARG A 19 -8.74 -8.67 -6.76
N MET A 20 -8.22 -9.69 -6.08
CA MET A 20 -7.94 -9.62 -4.65
C MET A 20 -6.71 -8.74 -4.33
N ALA A 21 -5.76 -8.62 -5.25
CA ALA A 21 -4.55 -7.79 -5.07
C ALA A 21 -4.84 -6.28 -5.20
N ALA A 22 -5.75 -5.87 -6.11
CA ALA A 22 -6.16 -4.47 -6.24
C ALA A 22 -7.07 -4.02 -5.08
N LEU A 23 -7.89 -4.93 -4.54
CA LEU A 23 -8.64 -4.69 -3.31
C LEU A 23 -7.69 -4.53 -2.11
N LEU A 24 -6.63 -5.33 -1.99
CA LEU A 24 -5.70 -5.22 -0.86
C LEU A 24 -5.03 -3.83 -0.75
N SER A 25 -4.73 -3.16 -1.88
CA SER A 25 -4.15 -1.81 -1.90
C SER A 25 -5.13 -0.72 -1.44
N ILE A 26 -6.44 -0.94 -1.62
CA ILE A 26 -7.51 -0.03 -1.19
C ILE A 26 -7.96 -0.37 0.24
N LEU A 27 -7.83 -1.62 0.67
CA LEU A 27 -8.34 -2.12 1.96
C LEU A 27 -7.55 -1.63 3.18
N VAL A 28 -6.31 -1.14 2.98
CA VAL A 28 -5.55 -0.50 4.07
C VAL A 28 -5.98 0.96 4.27
N ALA A 29 -6.94 1.48 3.48
CA ALA A 29 -7.63 2.74 3.75
C ALA A 29 -8.59 2.69 4.96
N GLY A 30 -8.20 1.97 6.02
CA GLY A 30 -8.74 2.12 7.36
C GLY A 30 -8.19 3.43 7.92
N PHE A 31 -9.06 4.43 7.99
CA PHE A 31 -8.75 5.85 8.07
C PHE A 31 -7.91 6.23 9.30
N SER A 32 -6.60 6.02 9.19
CA SER A 32 -5.60 6.55 10.10
C SER A 32 -5.36 8.02 9.83
N MET A 33 -6.29 8.84 10.27
CA MET A 33 -6.19 10.30 10.21
C MET A 33 -5.52 10.77 11.49
N LEU A 34 -4.30 11.30 11.44
CA LEU A 34 -3.59 11.69 12.66
C LEU A 34 -2.72 12.96 12.46
N ALA A 35 -2.47 13.63 13.59
CA ALA A 35 -2.05 15.03 13.77
C ALA A 35 -0.56 15.14 14.13
N VAL A 36 0.26 15.65 13.22
CA VAL A 36 1.67 15.94 13.55
C VAL A 36 1.76 17.30 14.24
N ASN A 37 1.97 17.30 15.55
CA ASN A 37 2.37 18.48 16.31
C ASN A 37 3.90 18.50 16.50
N THR A 38 4.63 18.54 15.38
CA THR A 38 6.03 18.96 15.36
C THR A 38 6.23 19.98 14.24
N ALA A 39 6.79 21.12 14.63
CA ALA A 39 7.04 22.23 13.75
C ALA A 39 7.85 21.78 12.52
N LEU A 40 7.36 22.14 11.33
CA LEU A 40 8.01 22.02 10.01
C LEU A 40 7.86 20.71 9.22
N ALA A 41 6.67 20.12 9.21
CA ALA A 41 6.06 19.60 7.98
C ALA A 41 4.56 19.47 8.21
N VAL A 42 3.77 20.40 7.68
CA VAL A 42 2.31 20.24 7.66
C VAL A 42 2.03 19.04 6.77
N HIS A 43 1.85 17.87 7.38
CA HIS A 43 1.46 16.69 6.65
C HIS A 43 0.12 16.99 5.95
N PRO A 44 -0.08 16.60 4.68
CA PRO A 44 -1.34 16.81 3.95
C PRO A 44 -2.62 16.45 4.71
N TYR A 45 -2.54 15.59 5.73
CA TYR A 45 -3.68 15.18 6.56
C TYR A 45 -4.21 16.24 7.51
N GLN A 46 -3.35 17.02 8.20
CA GLN A 46 -3.85 18.06 9.11
C GLN A 46 -4.69 19.07 8.35
N LYS A 47 -4.22 19.44 7.15
CA LYS A 47 -4.96 20.29 6.23
C LYS A 47 -6.35 19.72 5.91
N TRP A 48 -6.46 18.43 5.59
CA TRP A 48 -7.76 17.83 5.31
C TRP A 48 -8.63 17.72 6.55
N ALA A 49 -8.05 17.38 7.70
CA ALA A 49 -8.78 17.35 8.96
C ALA A 49 -9.42 18.71 9.25
N ASP A 50 -8.66 19.79 9.09
CA ASP A 50 -9.15 21.16 9.22
C ASP A 50 -10.24 21.48 8.18
N GLU A 51 -10.07 21.09 6.91
CA GLU A 51 -11.04 21.34 5.83
C GLU A 51 -12.36 20.56 6.00
N PHE A 52 -12.30 19.35 6.54
CA PHE A 52 -13.47 18.51 6.83
C PHE A 52 -14.10 18.78 8.21
N GLY A 53 -13.42 19.51 9.09
CA GLY A 53 -13.84 19.70 10.48
C GLY A 53 -13.71 18.42 11.32
N ILE A 54 -12.68 17.62 11.05
CA ILE A 54 -12.36 16.40 11.78
C ILE A 54 -11.59 16.79 13.03
N ASP A 55 -12.07 16.33 14.18
CA ASP A 55 -11.40 16.53 15.46
C ASP A 55 -10.49 15.32 15.69
N LEU A 56 -9.20 15.56 15.79
CA LEU A 56 -8.21 14.49 15.96
C LEU A 56 -8.04 14.09 17.44
N GLU A 57 -8.56 14.91 18.36
CA GLU A 57 -8.48 14.74 19.82
C GLU A 57 -9.72 14.05 20.40
N VAL A 58 -10.76 13.83 19.59
CA VAL A 58 -11.98 13.16 20.03
C VAL A 58 -11.70 11.67 20.31
N SER A 59 -12.15 11.20 21.48
CA SER A 59 -12.08 9.78 21.85
C SER A 59 -13.37 9.05 21.49
N TYR A 60 -13.23 7.91 20.83
CA TYR A 60 -14.35 7.05 20.48
C TYR A 60 -13.93 5.60 20.23
N ASP A 61 -14.91 4.71 20.23
CA ASP A 61 -14.82 3.40 19.63
C ASP A 61 -16.03 3.13 18.74
N GLY A 62 -15.91 2.15 17.86
CA GLY A 62 -17.03 1.73 17.06
C GLY A 62 -16.72 0.57 16.13
N THR A 63 -17.79 0.08 15.53
CA THR A 63 -17.72 -0.91 14.46
C THR A 63 -18.08 -0.25 13.15
N ARG A 64 -17.23 -0.45 12.15
CA ARG A 64 -17.35 0.13 10.82
C ARG A 64 -17.38 -0.99 9.80
N VAL A 65 -18.26 -0.86 8.82
CA VAL A 65 -18.38 -1.81 7.73
C VAL A 65 -17.95 -1.13 6.44
N MET A 66 -16.98 -1.74 5.76
CA MET A 66 -16.56 -1.38 4.42
C MET A 66 -17.17 -2.36 3.42
N LYS A 67 -17.90 -1.83 2.44
CA LYS A 67 -18.46 -2.58 1.31
C LYS A 67 -17.81 -2.11 0.02
N SER A 68 -17.20 -3.03 -0.71
CA SER A 68 -16.67 -2.79 -2.05
C SER A 68 -17.00 -3.98 -2.94
N GLN A 69 -17.78 -3.74 -4.00
CA GLN A 69 -18.30 -4.77 -4.91
C GLN A 69 -18.92 -5.96 -4.16
N ASP A 70 -18.20 -7.08 -4.09
CA ASP A 70 -18.64 -8.37 -3.53
C ASP A 70 -18.00 -8.66 -2.16
N VAL A 71 -17.26 -7.69 -1.59
CA VAL A 71 -16.55 -7.84 -0.33
C VAL A 71 -17.16 -6.90 0.71
N GLU A 72 -17.48 -7.48 1.86
CA GLU A 72 -17.86 -6.76 3.06
C GLU A 72 -16.84 -7.08 4.15
N ILE A 73 -16.23 -6.05 4.71
CA ILE A 73 -15.23 -6.16 5.75
C ILE A 73 -15.67 -5.33 6.94
N GLU A 74 -15.74 -6.00 8.08
CA GLU A 74 -15.96 -5.36 9.36
C GLU A 74 -14.61 -4.98 9.96
N SER A 75 -14.55 -3.77 10.51
CA SER A 75 -13.42 -3.25 11.24
C SER A 75 -13.87 -2.65 12.57
N ARG A 76 -13.17 -2.99 13.65
CA ARG A 76 -13.30 -2.32 14.94
C ARG A 76 -12.27 -1.21 15.02
N GLU A 77 -12.70 -0.04 15.47
CA GLU A 77 -11.85 1.15 15.56
C GLU A 77 -11.91 1.69 16.99
N HIS A 78 -10.75 2.01 17.56
CA HIS A 78 -10.58 2.73 18.80
C HIS A 78 -9.71 3.95 18.54
N ARG A 79 -10.08 5.08 19.12
CA ARG A 79 -9.36 6.34 18.97
C ARG A 79 -9.33 7.09 20.29
N ALA A 80 -8.18 7.67 20.58
CA ALA A 80 -7.94 8.65 21.61
C ALA A 80 -6.96 9.70 21.07
N PRO A 81 -6.74 10.84 21.75
CA PRO A 81 -5.66 11.75 21.42
C PRO A 81 -4.36 11.02 21.13
N GLN A 82 -3.80 11.25 19.95
CA GLN A 82 -2.51 10.71 19.51
C GLN A 82 -2.44 9.17 19.35
N LYS A 83 -3.56 8.47 19.46
CA LYS A 83 -3.61 7.01 19.49
C LYS A 83 -4.77 6.47 18.67
N MET A 84 -4.49 5.51 17.82
CA MET A 84 -5.52 4.81 17.06
C MET A 84 -5.22 3.32 17.00
N TYR A 85 -6.25 2.51 17.20
CA TYR A 85 -6.21 1.08 16.93
C TYR A 85 -7.34 0.72 15.97
N THR A 86 -7.01 0.12 14.83
CA THR A 86 -7.99 -0.43 13.88
C THR A 86 -7.74 -1.92 13.71
N GLU A 87 -8.74 -2.73 13.99
CA GLU A 87 -8.71 -4.17 13.81
C GLU A 87 -9.65 -4.55 12.66
N MET A 88 -9.18 -5.39 11.75
CA MET A 88 -9.94 -5.84 10.58
C MET A 88 -9.93 -7.36 10.53
N ALA A 89 -11.10 -7.96 10.32
CA ALA A 89 -11.24 -9.39 10.09
C ALA A 89 -11.44 -9.65 8.59
N MET A 90 -10.54 -10.42 7.97
CA MET A 90 -10.63 -10.76 6.55
C MET A 90 -10.19 -12.21 6.31
N GLY A 91 -11.10 -13.03 5.77
CA GLY A 91 -10.78 -14.40 5.37
C GLY A 91 -10.32 -15.31 6.53
N GLY A 92 -10.85 -15.09 7.74
CA GLY A 92 -10.46 -15.83 8.95
C GLY A 92 -9.14 -15.36 9.57
N MET A 93 -8.46 -14.36 8.98
CA MET A 93 -7.31 -13.68 9.57
C MET A 93 -7.77 -12.39 10.24
N THR A 94 -7.16 -12.07 11.38
CA THR A 94 -7.38 -10.78 12.07
C THR A 94 -6.09 -10.01 12.06
N THR A 95 -6.12 -8.81 11.50
CA THR A 95 -4.98 -7.88 11.45
C THR A 95 -5.37 -6.62 12.19
N GLY A 96 -4.47 -6.14 13.05
CA GLY A 96 -4.57 -4.86 13.72
C GLY A 96 -3.57 -3.87 13.16
N ILE A 97 -3.93 -2.59 13.14
CA ILE A 97 -3.02 -1.46 12.92
C ILE A 97 -3.12 -0.59 14.16
N LEU A 98 -2.02 -0.45 14.87
CA LEU A 98 -1.89 0.41 16.03
C LEU A 98 -0.98 1.57 15.68
N LEU A 99 -1.51 2.79 15.72
CA LEU A 99 -0.76 4.02 15.54
C LEU A 99 -0.58 4.73 16.87
N ARG A 100 0.67 5.09 17.16
CA ARG A 100 1.13 5.73 18.39
C ARG A 100 1.90 6.99 18.02
N GLU A 101 1.17 8.09 17.83
CA GLU A 101 1.79 9.38 17.50
C GLU A 101 2.63 9.91 18.65
N ASP A 102 2.18 9.65 19.88
CA ASP A 102 2.92 9.94 21.11
C ASP A 102 4.31 9.27 21.13
N LEU A 103 4.50 8.19 20.37
CA LEU A 103 5.76 7.46 20.24
C LEU A 103 6.43 7.62 18.87
N ASP A 104 5.82 8.32 17.92
CA ASP A 104 6.22 8.37 16.50
C ASP A 104 6.35 6.96 15.86
N LYS A 105 5.43 6.04 16.21
CA LYS A 105 5.47 4.64 15.76
C LYS A 105 4.13 4.15 15.23
N ALA A 106 4.22 3.17 14.34
CA ALA A 106 3.10 2.36 13.88
C ALA A 106 3.43 0.87 14.04
N TYR A 107 2.42 0.07 14.36
CA TYR A 107 2.52 -1.36 14.52
C TYR A 107 1.48 -2.07 13.67
N ILE A 108 1.91 -3.04 12.87
CA ILE A 108 1.04 -3.97 12.17
C ILE A 108 0.98 -5.25 13.00
N LEU A 109 -0.17 -5.55 13.58
CA LEU A 109 -0.42 -6.69 14.44
C LEU A 109 -1.02 -7.82 13.61
N MET A 110 -0.33 -8.94 13.49
CA MET A 110 -0.80 -10.14 12.81
C MET A 110 -1.26 -11.15 13.85
N HIS A 111 -2.39 -10.86 14.50
CA HIS A 111 -2.91 -11.63 15.64
C HIS A 111 -2.97 -13.12 15.38
N SER A 112 -3.49 -13.53 14.22
CA SER A 112 -3.59 -14.94 13.85
C SER A 112 -2.24 -15.65 13.68
N MET A 113 -1.16 -14.89 13.48
CA MET A 113 0.20 -15.42 13.34
C MET A 113 1.02 -15.26 14.63
N GLY A 114 0.55 -14.51 15.62
CA GLY A 114 1.29 -14.27 16.86
C GLY A 114 2.48 -13.32 16.71
N PHE A 115 2.49 -12.47 15.68
CA PHE A 115 3.57 -11.52 15.41
C PHE A 115 3.09 -10.08 15.29
N TYR A 116 4.00 -9.13 15.47
CA TYR A 116 3.81 -7.74 15.08
C TYR A 116 5.02 -7.20 14.32
N ARG A 117 4.81 -6.17 13.49
CA ARG A 117 5.88 -5.41 12.83
C ARG A 117 5.80 -3.96 13.29
N GLU A 118 6.89 -3.46 13.86
CA GLU A 118 7.08 -2.03 14.13
C GLU A 118 7.57 -1.33 12.85
N GLN A 119 7.08 -0.13 12.60
CA GLN A 119 7.53 0.75 11.52
C GLN A 119 7.41 2.23 11.93
N PRO A 120 8.12 3.16 11.27
CA PRO A 120 7.94 4.59 11.49
C PRO A 120 6.48 5.01 11.30
N LEU A 121 6.02 5.98 12.10
CA LEU A 121 4.64 6.50 11.98
C LEU A 121 4.33 6.98 10.56
N SER A 122 5.25 7.71 9.94
CA SER A 122 5.09 8.23 8.58
C SER A 122 4.81 7.13 7.55
N GLU A 123 5.50 5.99 7.65
CA GLU A 123 5.25 4.82 6.81
C GLU A 123 3.88 4.19 7.11
N GLY A 124 3.51 4.10 8.39
CA GLY A 124 2.19 3.61 8.81
C GLY A 124 1.04 4.45 8.28
N ILE A 125 1.13 5.77 8.39
CA ILE A 125 0.09 6.68 7.90
C ILE A 125 0.06 6.66 6.36
N MET A 126 1.21 6.65 5.69
CA MET A 126 1.25 6.55 4.22
C MET A 126 0.63 5.25 3.71
N ALA A 127 0.93 4.12 4.35
CA ALA A 127 0.32 2.84 4.02
C ALA A 127 -1.20 2.86 4.24
N ALA A 128 -1.65 3.53 5.31
CA ALA A 128 -3.06 3.67 5.62
C ALA A 128 -3.81 4.65 4.71
N ALA A 129 -3.16 5.66 4.13
CA ALA A 129 -3.82 6.61 3.25
C ALA A 129 -3.65 6.29 1.75
N ASN A 130 -2.85 5.29 1.39
CA ASN A 130 -2.47 4.94 0.02
C ASN A 130 -1.97 6.14 -0.82
N ASN A 131 -1.37 7.16 -0.20
CA ASN A 131 -0.99 8.43 -0.85
C ASN A 131 -2.15 9.15 -1.57
N MET A 132 -3.38 9.02 -1.07
CA MET A 132 -4.56 9.71 -1.59
C MET A 132 -4.40 11.23 -1.40
N GLU A 133 -4.70 12.05 -2.40
CA GLU A 133 -4.72 13.50 -2.32
C GLU A 133 -6.11 14.05 -2.66
N PHE A 134 -6.72 14.79 -1.73
CA PHE A 134 -7.99 15.47 -1.98
C PHE A 134 -7.77 16.77 -2.75
N SER A 135 -8.47 16.90 -3.88
CA SER A 135 -8.39 18.05 -4.80
C SER A 135 -9.61 18.96 -4.76
N GLU A 136 -10.75 18.46 -4.29
CA GLU A 136 -12.00 19.21 -4.15
C GLU A 136 -12.68 18.75 -2.86
N ILE A 137 -13.01 19.69 -1.98
CA ILE A 137 -13.77 19.46 -0.74
C ILE A 137 -14.82 20.57 -0.67
N GLU A 138 -16.08 20.19 -0.85
CA GLU A 138 -17.21 21.12 -0.88
C GLU A 138 -18.25 20.67 0.14
N LYS A 139 -18.62 21.54 1.08
CA LYS A 139 -19.73 21.30 2.00
C LYS A 139 -21.05 21.38 1.23
N VAL A 140 -21.79 20.27 1.16
CA VAL A 140 -23.02 20.16 0.35
C VAL A 140 -24.29 19.98 1.17
N GLY A 141 -24.20 19.68 2.46
CA GLY A 141 -25.41 19.56 3.28
C GLY A 141 -25.16 19.09 4.71
N ARG A 142 -26.28 18.81 5.40
CA ARG A 142 -26.32 18.17 6.71
C ARG A 142 -27.23 16.95 6.65
N GLU A 143 -26.81 15.86 7.24
CA GLU A 143 -27.55 14.59 7.33
C GLU A 143 -27.27 13.97 8.71
N GLU A 144 -28.23 13.20 9.24
CA GLU A 144 -28.02 12.42 10.46
C GLU A 144 -27.64 10.99 10.08
N ILE A 145 -26.52 10.49 10.63
CA ILE A 145 -26.01 9.14 10.38
C ILE A 145 -25.95 8.43 11.73
N ILE A 146 -26.66 7.30 11.88
CA ILE A 146 -26.78 6.51 13.12
C ILE A 146 -27.04 7.35 14.39
N GLY A 147 -27.86 8.41 14.29
CA GLY A 147 -28.20 9.31 15.40
C GLY A 147 -27.21 10.46 15.63
N PHE A 148 -26.16 10.58 14.81
CA PHE A 148 -25.19 11.67 14.90
C PHE A 148 -25.42 12.70 13.79
N PRO A 149 -25.74 13.96 14.15
CA PRO A 149 -25.78 15.06 13.20
C PRO A 149 -24.42 15.22 12.51
N SER A 150 -24.43 15.21 11.18
CA SER A 150 -23.21 15.18 10.38
C SER A 150 -23.26 16.19 9.23
N THR A 151 -22.10 16.77 8.92
CA THR A 151 -21.90 17.57 7.72
C THR A 151 -21.50 16.66 6.57
N LYS A 152 -22.20 16.79 5.45
CA LYS A 152 -21.89 16.08 4.20
C LYS A 152 -21.02 16.94 3.31
N PHE A 153 -19.94 16.35 2.85
CA PHE A 153 -18.99 16.92 1.90
C PHE A 153 -19.04 16.14 0.60
N LYS A 154 -18.93 16.85 -0.52
CA LYS A 154 -18.63 16.29 -1.83
C LYS A 154 -17.13 16.41 -2.03
N THR A 155 -16.50 15.31 -2.45
CA THR A 155 -15.06 15.24 -2.55
C THR A 155 -14.58 14.66 -3.87
N ARG A 156 -13.39 15.10 -4.30
CA ARG A 156 -12.60 14.44 -5.33
C ARG A 156 -11.21 14.18 -4.80
N PHE A 157 -10.66 13.03 -5.17
CA PHE A 157 -9.30 12.67 -4.84
C PHE A 157 -8.61 12.01 -6.03
N GLU A 158 -7.29 12.05 -6.04
CA GLU A 158 -6.46 11.21 -6.88
C GLU A 158 -5.34 10.57 -6.08
N ASP A 159 -4.84 9.46 -6.60
CA ASP A 159 -3.63 8.80 -6.12
C ASP A 159 -2.77 8.41 -7.33
N LYS A 160 -1.70 7.65 -7.10
CA LYS A 160 -0.78 7.22 -8.17
C LYS A 160 -1.43 6.26 -9.18
N GLU A 161 -2.51 5.58 -8.79
CA GLU A 161 -3.16 4.50 -9.53
C GLU A 161 -4.45 4.95 -10.24
N GLY A 162 -5.09 6.00 -9.75
CA GLY A 162 -6.43 6.37 -10.16
C GLY A 162 -6.97 7.65 -9.54
N LYS A 163 -8.27 7.84 -9.72
CA LYS A 163 -9.02 8.97 -9.19
C LYS A 163 -10.37 8.55 -8.68
N GLY A 164 -10.86 9.25 -7.67
CA GLY A 164 -12.16 9.01 -7.07
C GLY A 164 -12.96 10.29 -6.87
N ALA A 165 -14.27 10.12 -6.72
CA ALA A 165 -15.17 11.17 -6.31
C ALA A 165 -16.34 10.57 -5.53
N GLY A 166 -16.94 11.36 -4.65
CA GLY A 166 -18.08 10.90 -3.88
C GLY A 166 -18.39 11.82 -2.72
N HIS A 167 -18.86 11.22 -1.63
CA HIS A 167 -19.28 11.94 -0.45
C HIS A 167 -18.62 11.44 0.82
N PHE A 168 -18.44 12.37 1.73
CA PHE A 168 -17.85 12.15 3.03
C PHE A 168 -18.73 12.80 4.10
N TRP A 169 -18.91 12.15 5.24
CA TRP A 169 -19.71 12.69 6.34
C TRP A 169 -18.87 12.73 7.60
N VAL A 170 -18.90 13.87 8.27
CA VAL A 170 -18.21 14.10 9.55
C VAL A 170 -19.24 14.59 10.57
N THR A 171 -19.27 13.96 11.74
CA THR A 171 -20.18 14.36 12.83
C THR A 171 -19.85 15.76 13.33
N ASP A 172 -20.77 16.39 14.04
CA ASP A 172 -20.49 17.67 14.72
C ASP A 172 -19.38 17.55 15.79
N SER A 173 -19.11 16.34 16.28
CA SER A 173 -17.98 16.03 17.19
C SER A 173 -16.67 15.75 16.45
N GLY A 174 -16.64 15.92 15.12
CA GLY A 174 -15.44 15.75 14.31
C GLY A 174 -15.09 14.31 13.96
N VAL A 175 -16.02 13.35 14.10
CA VAL A 175 -15.77 11.94 13.75
C VAL A 175 -16.19 11.65 12.31
N PRO A 176 -15.31 11.10 11.45
CA PRO A 176 -15.68 10.72 10.09
C PRO A 176 -16.54 9.47 10.08
N ILE A 177 -17.86 9.66 9.96
CA ILE A 177 -18.84 8.61 10.24
C ILE A 177 -19.21 7.75 9.02
N LYS A 178 -19.10 8.32 7.82
CA LYS A 178 -19.49 7.66 6.57
C LYS A 178 -18.68 8.19 5.39
N MET A 179 -18.46 7.31 4.42
CA MET A 179 -17.85 7.59 3.12
C MET A 179 -18.59 6.78 2.06
N ASP A 180 -18.87 7.40 0.92
CA ASP A 180 -19.44 6.74 -0.25
C ASP A 180 -18.76 7.28 -1.51
N MET A 181 -17.79 6.53 -2.03
CA MET A 181 -16.91 6.96 -3.11
C MET A 181 -17.02 6.04 -4.31
N ILE A 182 -16.81 6.62 -5.49
CA ILE A 182 -16.59 5.88 -6.73
C ILE A 182 -15.13 6.12 -7.14
N TYR A 183 -14.35 5.05 -7.16
CA TYR A 183 -12.94 5.05 -7.54
C TYR A 183 -12.75 4.41 -8.92
N SER A 184 -11.78 4.92 -9.68
CA SER A 184 -11.39 4.36 -10.97
C SER A 184 -9.87 4.36 -11.10
N SER A 185 -9.29 3.18 -11.28
CA SER A 185 -7.87 2.97 -11.54
C SER A 185 -7.61 2.68 -13.03
N ARG A 186 -6.34 2.47 -13.40
CA ARG A 186 -5.93 2.13 -14.78
C ARG A 186 -6.58 0.85 -15.33
N GLY A 187 -6.94 -0.09 -14.45
CA GLY A 187 -7.50 -1.40 -14.84
C GLY A 187 -9.00 -1.54 -14.58
N GLU A 188 -9.55 -0.81 -13.61
CA GLU A 188 -10.92 -1.00 -13.15
C GLU A 188 -11.62 0.35 -12.97
N LYS A 189 -12.83 0.49 -13.51
CA LYS A 189 -13.58 1.75 -13.51
C LYS A 189 -14.83 1.64 -12.65
N GLY A 190 -15.11 2.71 -11.92
CA GLY A 190 -16.39 2.90 -11.25
C GLY A 190 -16.61 2.00 -10.04
N GLN A 191 -15.54 1.61 -9.34
CA GLN A 191 -15.67 0.82 -8.13
C GLN A 191 -16.26 1.66 -7.01
N ARG A 192 -17.44 1.28 -6.54
CA ARG A 192 -18.05 1.93 -5.39
C ARG A 192 -17.49 1.35 -4.10
N ILE A 193 -17.01 2.23 -3.23
CA ILE A 193 -16.52 1.93 -1.89
C ILE A 193 -17.44 2.67 -0.93
N LEU A 194 -18.20 1.91 -0.14
CA LEU A 194 -19.01 2.42 0.96
C LEU A 194 -18.31 2.05 2.25
N MET A 195 -18.18 2.99 3.16
CA MET A 195 -17.64 2.76 4.49
C MET A 195 -18.50 3.53 5.48
N GLU A 196 -19.04 2.85 6.49
CA GLU A 196 -20.00 3.45 7.42
C GLU A 196 -19.88 2.82 8.80
N PHE A 197 -19.90 3.63 9.85
CA PHE A 197 -20.08 3.09 11.20
C PHE A 197 -21.47 2.49 11.34
N THR A 198 -21.52 1.25 11.82
CA THR A 198 -22.75 0.61 12.29
C THR A 198 -23.00 0.92 13.76
N GLU A 199 -21.94 1.24 14.49
CA GLU A 199 -21.96 1.62 15.90
C GLU A 199 -20.85 2.64 16.16
N LEU A 200 -21.16 3.72 16.87
CA LEU A 200 -20.18 4.73 17.29
C LEU A 200 -20.46 5.14 18.75
N ASN A 201 -19.45 5.01 19.60
CA ASN A 201 -19.51 5.31 21.02
C ASN A 201 -18.50 6.42 21.34
N LEU A 202 -18.98 7.64 21.57
CA LEU A 202 -18.14 8.76 22.01
C LEU A 202 -17.86 8.64 23.50
N ARG A 203 -16.65 8.21 23.86
CA ARG A 203 -16.21 8.03 25.25
C ARG A 203 -14.69 7.94 25.33
N GLU A 204 -14.16 8.21 26.51
CA GLU A 204 -12.76 7.91 26.82
C GLU A 204 -12.47 6.42 26.61
N GLN A 205 -11.30 6.15 26.06
CA GLN A 205 -10.84 4.80 25.74
C GLN A 205 -9.90 4.29 26.82
N ASP A 206 -9.97 2.99 27.10
CA ASP A 206 -9.03 2.32 27.98
C ASP A 206 -7.62 2.38 27.36
N PRO A 207 -6.60 2.91 28.06
CA PRO A 207 -5.24 2.98 27.53
C PRO A 207 -4.68 1.62 27.05
N GLU A 208 -5.12 0.50 27.63
CA GLU A 208 -4.63 -0.84 27.30
C GLU A 208 -4.94 -1.25 25.85
N VAL A 209 -6.00 -0.72 25.23
CA VAL A 209 -6.34 -1.05 23.82
C VAL A 209 -5.32 -0.48 22.83
N PHE A 210 -4.47 0.45 23.28
CA PHE A 210 -3.42 1.08 22.48
C PHE A 210 -2.03 0.53 22.78
N GLU A 211 -1.94 -0.60 23.49
CA GLU A 211 -0.70 -1.33 23.72
C GLU A 211 -0.64 -2.57 22.83
N ILE A 212 0.57 -3.09 22.60
CA ILE A 212 0.74 -4.34 21.86
C ILE A 212 0.17 -5.48 22.72
N PRO A 213 -0.78 -6.28 22.22
CA PRO A 213 -1.34 -7.40 22.96
C PRO A 213 -0.27 -8.38 23.43
N GLU A 214 -0.48 -8.92 24.64
CA GLU A 214 0.41 -9.93 25.21
C GLU A 214 0.53 -11.16 24.28
N GLY A 215 1.73 -11.72 24.20
CA GLY A 215 2.02 -12.92 23.40
C GLY A 215 2.44 -12.66 21.95
N LEU A 216 2.24 -11.45 21.42
CA LEU A 216 2.77 -11.11 20.09
C LEU A 216 4.29 -10.94 20.13
N GLN A 217 4.97 -11.55 19.16
CA GLN A 217 6.42 -11.45 19.02
C GLN A 217 6.81 -10.46 17.91
N PRO A 218 7.89 -9.67 18.08
CA PRO A 218 8.38 -8.82 17.00
C PRO A 218 8.84 -9.68 15.82
N MET A 219 8.42 -9.29 14.61
CA MET A 219 8.89 -9.90 13.37
C MET A 219 10.32 -9.45 13.08
N ASN A 220 11.29 -10.19 13.59
CA ASN A 220 12.70 -9.98 13.28
C ASN A 220 13.07 -10.73 11.99
N PHE A 221 13.18 -10.03 10.86
CA PHE A 221 13.63 -10.61 9.59
C PHE A 221 15.02 -11.27 9.67
N GLY A 222 15.86 -10.88 10.63
CA GLY A 222 17.14 -11.54 10.90
C GLY A 222 17.04 -12.97 11.44
N ASN A 223 15.91 -13.35 12.04
CA ASN A 223 15.74 -14.68 12.66
C ASN A 223 15.01 -15.69 11.76
N LEU A 224 14.41 -15.23 10.64
CA LEU A 224 13.83 -16.12 9.63
C LEU A 224 14.91 -16.94 8.89
N GLY A 225 16.12 -16.37 8.73
CA GLY A 225 17.29 -17.11 8.22
C GLY A 225 17.75 -18.23 9.16
N ALA A 226 17.61 -18.02 10.47
CA ALA A 226 17.95 -19.03 11.49
C ALA A 226 16.87 -20.14 11.59
N LEU A 227 15.59 -19.81 11.39
CA LEU A 227 14.51 -20.80 11.37
C LEU A 227 14.59 -21.74 10.15
N GLY A 228 15.06 -21.23 9.00
CA GLY A 228 15.38 -22.05 7.82
C GLY A 228 16.54 -23.03 8.04
N GLN A 229 17.48 -22.71 8.95
CA GLN A 229 18.59 -23.60 9.31
C GLN A 229 18.18 -24.70 10.30
N LEU A 230 17.11 -24.51 11.07
CA LEU A 230 16.58 -25.53 11.98
C LEU A 230 15.61 -26.52 11.29
N ALA A 231 15.08 -26.17 10.11
CA ALA A 231 14.20 -27.04 9.33
C ALA A 231 14.93 -28.12 8.52
N ASN A 232 16.27 -28.20 8.59
CA ASN A 232 17.06 -29.23 7.92
C ASN A 232 18.12 -29.87 8.83
N PRO A 233 17.71 -30.68 9.83
CA PRO A 233 18.65 -31.39 10.71
C PRO A 233 19.36 -32.57 10.03
N GLU A 234 19.05 -32.89 8.77
CA GLU A 234 19.58 -34.07 8.06
C GLU A 234 20.90 -33.82 7.30
N ALA A 235 21.46 -32.61 7.32
CA ALA A 235 22.72 -32.31 6.63
C ALA A 235 23.98 -32.39 7.52
N GLN A 236 23.92 -33.01 8.72
CA GLN A 236 25.07 -33.18 9.61
C GLN A 236 25.28 -34.65 10.02
N ALA A 237 25.52 -35.51 9.04
CA ALA A 237 26.12 -36.81 9.31
C ALA A 237 26.95 -37.27 8.11
N SER A 238 28.11 -36.64 7.89
CA SER A 238 29.35 -37.20 7.34
C SER A 238 30.27 -36.07 6.87
N GLN A 239 31.30 -35.72 7.65
CA GLN A 239 32.70 -35.66 7.18
C GLN A 239 33.67 -35.17 8.28
N PRO A 240 34.96 -35.54 8.20
CA PRO A 240 35.95 -35.34 9.26
C PRO A 240 36.42 -33.90 9.39
N SER A 241 36.82 -33.57 10.61
CA SER A 241 37.31 -32.28 11.11
C SER A 241 38.61 -31.79 10.43
N GLU A 242 38.52 -30.66 9.72
CA GLU A 242 39.57 -29.68 9.43
C GLU A 242 38.96 -28.25 9.50
N PRO A 243 39.74 -27.18 9.74
CA PRO A 243 39.28 -25.98 10.44
C PRO A 243 38.41 -25.04 9.58
N ALA A 244 37.09 -25.14 9.74
CA ALA A 244 36.06 -24.31 9.11
C ALA A 244 35.81 -22.98 9.86
N ALA A 245 36.82 -22.12 9.96
CA ALA A 245 36.67 -20.76 10.52
C ALA A 245 36.83 -19.64 9.47
N GLN A 246 36.99 -19.97 8.18
CA GLN A 246 37.30 -18.97 7.14
C GLN A 246 36.26 -18.89 6.00
N THR A 247 35.39 -19.89 5.82
CA THR A 247 34.39 -19.91 4.73
C THR A 247 33.05 -19.27 5.13
N ALA A 248 32.62 -19.40 6.39
CA ALA A 248 31.36 -18.79 6.85
C ALA A 248 31.39 -17.25 6.90
N SER A 249 32.56 -16.64 7.11
CA SER A 249 32.72 -15.18 7.06
C SER A 249 32.80 -14.64 5.63
N ALA A 250 33.34 -15.43 4.68
CA ALA A 250 33.50 -15.01 3.29
C ALA A 250 32.15 -14.93 2.55
N ASP A 251 31.24 -15.89 2.79
CA ASP A 251 29.92 -15.90 2.14
C ASP A 251 28.97 -14.82 2.70
N ALA A 252 29.07 -14.53 4.00
CA ALA A 252 28.34 -13.43 4.63
C ALA A 252 28.83 -12.06 4.11
N ASP A 253 30.14 -11.87 3.99
CA ASP A 253 30.75 -10.65 3.45
C ASP A 253 30.41 -10.44 1.96
N LEU A 254 30.35 -11.51 1.16
CA LEU A 254 29.92 -11.43 -0.24
C LEU A 254 28.46 -11.00 -0.37
N SER A 255 27.56 -11.56 0.44
CA SER A 255 26.14 -11.20 0.40
C SER A 255 25.87 -9.74 0.80
N ALA A 256 26.60 -9.22 1.81
CA ALA A 256 26.51 -7.84 2.24
C ALA A 256 27.03 -6.86 1.16
N ARG A 257 28.11 -7.22 0.46
CA ARG A 257 28.65 -6.43 -0.66
C ARG A 257 27.72 -6.42 -1.87
N GLN A 258 27.07 -7.53 -2.17
CA GLN A 258 26.07 -7.62 -3.25
C GLN A 258 24.86 -6.74 -2.96
N GLN A 259 24.36 -6.73 -1.72
CA GLN A 259 23.24 -5.87 -1.32
C GLN A 259 23.58 -4.38 -1.38
N ALA A 260 24.76 -3.99 -0.91
CA ALA A 260 25.23 -2.60 -1.00
C ALA A 260 25.37 -2.14 -2.47
N CYS A 261 25.91 -3.00 -3.36
CA CYS A 261 26.03 -2.72 -4.79
C CYS A 261 24.65 -2.53 -5.45
N LEU A 262 23.67 -3.37 -5.10
CA LEU A 262 22.31 -3.27 -5.62
C LEU A 262 21.58 -2.01 -5.13
N GLU A 263 21.75 -1.63 -3.86
CA GLU A 263 21.15 -0.41 -3.32
C GLU A 263 21.74 0.85 -3.99
N GLU A 264 23.05 0.87 -4.24
CA GLU A 264 23.71 1.95 -4.98
C GLU A 264 23.27 2.01 -6.45
N ALA A 265 23.14 0.86 -7.10
CA ALA A 265 22.64 0.77 -8.48
C ALA A 265 21.19 1.27 -8.60
N MET A 266 20.32 0.96 -7.62
CA MET A 266 18.95 1.48 -7.59
C MET A 266 18.91 3.00 -7.41
N LYS A 267 19.69 3.56 -6.48
CA LYS A 267 19.79 5.02 -6.29
C LYS A 267 20.31 5.72 -7.55
N ALA A 268 21.32 5.16 -8.20
CA ALA A 268 21.84 5.69 -9.46
C ALA A 268 20.81 5.61 -10.61
N ALA A 269 20.02 4.53 -10.68
CA ALA A 269 18.95 4.38 -11.67
C ALA A 269 17.80 5.38 -11.43
N GLU A 270 17.43 5.64 -10.18
CA GLU A 270 16.44 6.67 -9.83
C GLU A 270 16.91 8.08 -10.22
N GLU A 271 18.17 8.42 -9.93
CA GLU A 271 18.75 9.69 -10.36
C GLU A 271 18.79 9.85 -11.89
N LYS A 272 19.12 8.77 -12.62
CA LYS A 272 19.08 8.77 -14.09
C LYS A 272 17.64 8.98 -14.58
N LYS A 273 16.65 8.30 -14.00
CA LYS A 273 15.22 8.47 -14.32
C LYS A 273 14.73 9.90 -14.03
N GLU A 274 15.14 10.51 -12.93
CA GLU A 274 14.89 11.91 -12.58
C GLU A 274 15.47 12.88 -13.64
N LYS A 275 16.74 12.67 -14.02
CA LYS A 275 17.42 13.47 -15.05
C LYS A 275 16.78 13.29 -16.43
N GLU A 276 16.35 12.07 -16.78
CA GLU A 276 15.62 11.78 -18.02
C GLU A 276 14.21 12.40 -18.03
N LYS A 277 13.48 12.35 -16.92
CA LYS A 277 12.17 13.02 -16.79
C LYS A 277 12.32 14.53 -16.95
N LYS A 278 13.34 15.14 -16.35
CA LYS A 278 13.66 16.57 -16.53
C LYS A 278 14.01 16.90 -17.98
N LYS A 279 14.80 16.06 -18.67
CA LYS A 279 15.11 16.21 -20.11
C LYS A 279 13.88 16.01 -21.01
N ARG A 280 13.02 15.03 -20.73
CA ARG A 280 11.77 14.80 -21.48
C ARG A 280 10.75 15.91 -21.23
N ALA A 281 10.67 16.45 -20.02
CA ALA A 281 9.83 17.60 -19.69
C ALA A 281 10.33 18.86 -20.41
N PHE A 282 11.65 19.10 -20.42
CA PHE A 282 12.27 20.19 -21.18
C PHE A 282 12.14 20.02 -22.70
N GLY A 283 12.26 18.79 -23.20
CA GLY A 283 12.03 18.44 -24.61
C GLY A 283 10.58 18.62 -25.06
N LYS A 284 9.60 18.34 -24.18
CA LYS A 284 8.18 18.66 -24.41
C LYS A 284 7.92 20.17 -24.42
N LEU A 285 8.65 20.93 -23.61
CA LEU A 285 8.58 22.39 -23.57
C LEU A 285 9.18 23.02 -24.84
N LEU A 286 10.31 22.49 -25.34
CA LEU A 286 10.88 22.90 -26.63
C LEU A 286 10.06 22.41 -27.83
N GLY A 287 9.45 21.23 -27.74
CA GLY A 287 8.52 20.71 -28.73
C GLY A 287 7.25 21.54 -28.85
N ALA A 288 6.75 22.09 -27.74
CA ALA A 288 5.61 23.03 -27.74
C ALA A 288 5.97 24.39 -28.38
N VAL A 289 7.22 24.84 -28.28
CA VAL A 289 7.72 26.05 -28.96
C VAL A 289 7.98 25.80 -30.45
N ALA A 290 8.41 24.58 -30.83
CA ALA A 290 8.56 24.19 -32.24
C ALA A 290 7.23 23.92 -32.95
N SER A 291 6.21 23.41 -32.24
CA SER A 291 4.87 23.13 -32.80
C SER A 291 3.98 24.38 -32.97
N ALA A 292 4.42 25.54 -32.48
CA ALA A 292 3.87 26.84 -32.86
C ALA A 292 4.37 27.31 -34.25
N ALA A 293 5.43 26.70 -34.81
CA ALA A 293 6.03 27.08 -36.09
C ALA A 293 5.64 26.17 -37.28
N SER A 294 4.86 25.10 -37.07
CA SER A 294 4.48 24.14 -38.13
C SER A 294 2.98 24.07 -38.40
N ARG A 295 2.23 25.16 -38.18
CA ARG A 295 0.84 25.28 -38.68
C ARG A 295 0.81 25.50 -40.20
N PHE A 296 1.22 24.49 -40.95
CA PHE A 296 0.81 24.18 -42.32
C PHE A 296 1.04 22.68 -42.56
N GLY A 297 -0.01 21.94 -42.93
CA GLY A 297 0.14 20.63 -43.56
C GLY A 297 -0.56 19.46 -42.87
N SER A 298 -1.65 19.01 -43.51
CA SER A 298 -2.44 17.79 -43.37
C SER A 298 -1.71 16.45 -43.12
N GLY A 299 -2.42 15.51 -42.47
CA GLY A 299 -2.45 14.11 -42.92
C GLY A 299 -2.20 13.00 -41.89
N ASP A 300 -3.28 12.29 -41.55
CA ASP A 300 -3.44 10.89 -41.13
C ASP A 300 -2.77 10.28 -39.86
N LEU A 301 -3.69 9.84 -38.99
CA LEU A 301 -3.58 8.78 -38.00
C LEU A 301 -3.69 7.40 -38.69
N ALA A 302 -2.78 6.47 -38.40
CA ALA A 302 -3.12 5.07 -38.05
C ALA A 302 -1.88 4.22 -37.75
N ARG A 303 -2.08 3.24 -36.86
CA ARG A 303 -1.26 2.08 -36.47
C ARG A 303 -0.29 2.30 -35.31
N THR A 304 -0.58 1.64 -34.18
CA THR A 304 0.16 0.44 -33.71
C THR A 304 -0.54 -0.12 -32.46
N SER A 305 -1.16 -1.31 -32.57
CA SER A 305 -1.61 -2.11 -31.40
C SER A 305 -1.81 -3.57 -31.81
N ALA A 306 -0.77 -4.37 -31.64
CA ALA A 306 -0.67 -5.85 -31.62
C ALA A 306 0.84 -6.11 -31.63
N ASP A 307 1.50 -6.65 -30.61
CA ASP A 307 1.31 -7.97 -30.01
C ASP A 307 1.87 -8.00 -28.58
N VAL A 308 1.11 -8.53 -27.62
CA VAL A 308 1.67 -9.13 -26.39
C VAL A 308 0.74 -10.27 -25.98
N TYR A 309 1.18 -11.51 -26.20
CA TYR A 309 1.10 -12.61 -25.22
C TYR A 309 1.69 -13.89 -25.82
N SER A 310 2.85 -14.30 -25.30
CA SER A 310 3.14 -15.72 -25.05
C SER A 310 4.12 -15.81 -23.88
N ALA A 311 3.85 -16.78 -23.00
CA ALA A 311 4.57 -16.99 -21.75
C ALA A 311 5.72 -18.00 -21.93
N ASN A 312 6.85 -17.75 -21.27
CA ASN A 312 7.64 -18.80 -20.60
C ASN A 312 8.64 -18.14 -19.64
N ALA A 313 8.61 -18.55 -18.37
CA ALA A 313 9.52 -18.03 -17.35
C ALA A 313 10.80 -18.87 -17.29
N THR A 314 11.94 -18.22 -17.55
CA THR A 314 13.31 -18.63 -17.19
C THR A 314 14.08 -17.38 -16.74
N ALA A 315 15.39 -17.47 -16.48
CA ALA A 315 16.27 -16.42 -15.94
C ALA A 315 16.12 -15.01 -16.57
N GLN A 316 15.53 -14.91 -17.77
CA GLN A 316 15.03 -13.69 -18.37
C GLN A 316 14.04 -12.87 -17.51
N THR A 317 13.33 -13.49 -16.56
CA THR A 317 12.35 -12.79 -15.71
C THR A 317 13.03 -11.89 -14.68
N VAL A 318 14.25 -12.23 -14.25
CA VAL A 318 15.06 -11.39 -13.35
C VAL A 318 15.71 -10.25 -14.13
N SER A 319 16.16 -10.52 -15.36
CA SER A 319 16.72 -9.50 -16.27
C SER A 319 15.65 -8.50 -16.72
N GLN A 320 14.42 -8.94 -17.05
CA GLN A 320 13.28 -8.05 -17.35
C GLN A 320 12.81 -7.23 -16.14
N ALA A 321 12.80 -7.82 -14.94
CA ALA A 321 12.48 -7.06 -13.73
C ALA A 321 13.56 -5.99 -13.41
N ALA A 322 14.83 -6.27 -13.70
CA ALA A 322 15.91 -5.29 -13.60
C ALA A 322 15.80 -4.19 -14.67
N GLU A 323 15.43 -4.57 -15.90
CA GLU A 323 15.22 -3.64 -17.01
C GLU A 323 14.03 -2.70 -16.78
N ASP A 324 12.93 -3.19 -16.20
CA ASP A 324 11.78 -2.38 -15.76
C ASP A 324 12.15 -1.39 -14.62
N LEU A 325 13.10 -1.80 -13.77
CA LEU A 325 13.69 -0.93 -12.76
C LEU A 325 14.77 0.01 -13.33
N GLY A 326 15.11 -0.10 -14.62
CA GLY A 326 16.07 0.74 -15.32
C GLY A 326 17.53 0.43 -14.98
N ILE A 327 17.79 -0.77 -14.50
CA ILE A 327 19.11 -1.31 -14.17
C ILE A 327 19.55 -2.16 -15.35
N SER A 328 20.70 -1.87 -15.96
CA SER A 328 21.15 -2.65 -17.11
C SER A 328 21.65 -4.03 -16.69
N GLU A 329 21.59 -5.01 -17.60
CA GLU A 329 22.12 -6.35 -17.37
C GLU A 329 23.64 -6.31 -17.04
N GLU A 330 24.37 -5.33 -17.58
CA GLU A 330 25.78 -5.03 -17.23
C GLU A 330 25.97 -4.42 -15.83
N GLU A 331 24.96 -3.80 -15.24
CA GLU A 331 24.98 -3.32 -13.84
C GLU A 331 24.66 -4.47 -12.88
N VAL A 332 23.76 -5.38 -13.26
CA VAL A 332 23.44 -6.60 -12.49
C VAL A 332 24.62 -7.58 -12.46
N GLU A 333 25.26 -7.84 -13.60
CA GLU A 333 26.39 -8.78 -13.68
C GLU A 333 27.62 -8.25 -12.93
N ARG A 334 27.83 -6.92 -12.92
CA ARG A 334 28.91 -6.26 -12.16
C ARG A 334 28.73 -6.35 -10.65
N CYS A 335 27.48 -6.45 -10.17
CA CYS A 335 27.22 -6.71 -8.75
C CYS A 335 27.33 -8.21 -8.41
N ARG A 336 27.28 -9.10 -9.40
CA ARG A 336 27.36 -10.56 -9.17
C ARG A 336 28.78 -11.04 -8.90
N GLU A 337 29.77 -10.39 -9.52
CA GLU A 337 31.21 -10.59 -9.31
C GLU A 337 31.88 -9.24 -8.97
N PRO A 338 31.83 -8.78 -7.70
CA PRO A 338 32.33 -7.46 -7.30
C PRO A 338 33.86 -7.33 -7.29
#